data_AF-A0A7C1ATN5-F1
#
_entry.id   AF-A0A7C1ATN5-F1
#
_cell.length_a   1.000
_cell.length_b   1.000
_cell.length_c   1.000
_cell.angle_alpha   90.00
_cell.angle_beta   90.00
_cell.angle_gamma   90.00
#
_symmetry.space_group_name_H-M   'P 1'
#
loop_
_entity.id
_entity.type
_entity.pdbx_description
1 polymer ?
#
loop_
_entity_poly.entity_id
_entity_poly.type
_entity_poly.pdbx_seq_one_letter_code
_entity_poly.pdbx_strand_id
1 'polypeptide(L)'
;MKIDPHMTIGKIIENNIASRRSGTANTFEDLLKKLEPETPSKVSTGNLPGVQQGLNPQKIRNISITEQALDLLQKYADMLSTPGITLKDLSSVVNDMNTIKTSLQKVESSLASDDALKGIARDILSTIDSEIIKYSRGDLTA
;
A
#
# COMPACT_ATOMS: atom_id res chain seq x y z
N MET A 1 -44.50 19.98 10.88
CA MET A 1 -44.43 19.86 9.41
C MET A 1 -45.10 18.56 9.00
N LYS A 2 -46.13 18.62 8.15
CA LYS A 2 -46.85 17.45 7.61
C LYS A 2 -46.39 17.30 6.15
N ILE A 3 -45.92 16.12 5.75
CA ILE A 3 -45.52 15.82 4.37
C ILE A 3 -46.68 15.09 3.72
N ASP A 4 -47.19 15.60 2.60
CA ASP A 4 -48.31 15.01 1.87
C ASP A 4 -47.88 13.75 1.09
N PRO A 5 -48.66 12.65 1.12
CA PRO A 5 -48.26 11.35 0.53
C PRO A 5 -48.33 11.29 -1.00
N HIS A 6 -48.81 12.36 -1.66
CA HIS A 6 -49.00 12.41 -3.11
C HIS A 6 -47.99 13.30 -3.84
N MET A 7 -46.84 13.57 -3.22
CA MET A 7 -45.76 14.32 -3.85
C MET A 7 -45.05 13.44 -4.90
N THR A 8 -45.53 13.50 -6.14
CA THR A 8 -44.94 12.79 -7.28
C THR A 8 -43.58 13.38 -7.63
N ILE A 9 -42.51 12.63 -7.36
CA ILE A 9 -41.14 12.93 -7.79
C ILE A 9 -41.08 12.87 -9.33
N GLY A 10 -40.40 13.85 -9.93
CA GLY A 10 -40.39 14.12 -11.37
C GLY A 10 -40.17 12.91 -12.28
N LYS A 11 -40.91 12.93 -13.39
CA LYS A 11 -40.86 12.02 -14.55
C LYS A 11 -39.46 11.50 -14.86
N ILE A 12 -39.31 10.18 -14.81
CA ILE A 12 -38.25 9.45 -15.52
C ILE A 12 -38.67 9.41 -17.00
N ILE A 13 -37.87 10.01 -17.88
CA ILE A 13 -38.04 9.84 -19.32
C ILE A 13 -37.42 8.48 -19.67
N GLU A 14 -38.27 7.46 -19.77
CA GLU A 14 -37.94 6.17 -20.33
C GLU A 14 -37.81 6.31 -21.86
N ASN A 15 -36.58 6.43 -22.37
CA ASN A 15 -36.32 6.21 -23.78
C ASN A 15 -35.94 4.74 -24.00
N ASN A 16 -37.00 3.96 -24.23
CA ASN A 16 -37.12 2.93 -25.26
C ASN A 16 -35.92 1.95 -25.41
N ILE A 17 -36.04 0.81 -24.74
CA ILE A 17 -35.30 -0.41 -25.10
C ILE A 17 -36.04 -1.04 -26.28
N ALA A 18 -35.51 -0.87 -27.49
CA ALA A 18 -35.81 -1.77 -28.60
C ALA A 18 -34.59 -2.03 -29.48
N SER A 19 -34.35 -3.31 -29.67
CA SER A 19 -33.54 -3.98 -30.68
C SER A 19 -32.05 -4.24 -30.42
N ARG A 20 -31.78 -5.55 -30.47
CA ARG A 20 -30.58 -6.30 -30.12
C ARG A 20 -29.50 -6.23 -31.20
N ARG A 21 -28.27 -6.46 -30.74
CA ARG A 21 -27.15 -7.19 -31.40
C ARG A 21 -26.52 -6.53 -32.64
N SER A 22 -25.28 -6.09 -32.50
CA SER A 22 -24.12 -6.75 -33.11
C SER A 22 -22.85 -6.01 -32.65
N GLY A 23 -21.77 -6.76 -32.39
CA GLY A 23 -20.57 -6.23 -31.77
C GLY A 23 -19.81 -5.22 -32.62
N THR A 24 -18.92 -4.48 -31.97
CA THR A 24 -17.67 -3.99 -32.56
C THR A 24 -16.75 -3.59 -31.41
N ALA A 25 -15.54 -4.14 -31.44
CA ALA A 25 -14.52 -4.12 -30.39
C ALA A 25 -13.82 -2.75 -30.22
N ASN A 26 -14.59 -1.65 -30.31
CA ASN A 26 -14.02 -0.30 -30.43
C ASN A 26 -14.36 0.64 -29.26
N THR A 27 -15.18 0.22 -28.30
CA THR A 27 -15.60 1.11 -27.20
C THR A 27 -14.49 1.42 -26.20
N PHE A 28 -13.55 0.49 -26.00
CA PHE A 28 -12.43 0.71 -25.08
C PHE A 28 -11.30 1.55 -25.72
N GLU A 29 -11.02 1.32 -27.00
CA GLU A 29 -10.09 2.12 -27.81
C GLU A 29 -10.56 3.58 -27.92
N ASP A 30 -11.86 3.82 -28.12
CA ASP A 30 -12.42 5.19 -28.15
C ASP A 30 -12.31 5.90 -26.79
N LEU A 31 -12.41 5.15 -25.69
CA LEU A 31 -12.21 5.69 -24.35
C LEU A 31 -10.74 6.03 -24.09
N LEU A 32 -9.79 5.23 -24.60
CA LEU A 32 -8.36 5.50 -24.49
C LEU A 32 -7.92 6.69 -25.34
N LYS A 33 -8.40 6.81 -26.59
CA LYS A 33 -8.15 7.98 -27.45
C LYS A 33 -8.70 9.27 -26.86
N LYS A 34 -9.82 9.21 -26.15
CA LYS A 34 -10.41 10.38 -25.47
C LYS A 34 -9.62 10.81 -24.22
N LEU A 35 -8.74 9.94 -23.71
CA LEU A 35 -7.86 10.19 -22.58
C LEU A 35 -6.43 10.57 -23.00
N GLU A 36 -6.12 10.56 -24.30
CA GLU A 36 -4.83 10.99 -24.84
C GLU A 36 -4.81 12.52 -24.96
N PRO A 37 -4.03 13.25 -24.14
CA PRO A 37 -3.96 14.70 -24.23
C PRO A 37 -2.97 15.10 -25.33
N GLU A 38 -3.48 15.73 -26.38
CA GLU A 38 -2.68 16.58 -27.26
C GLU A 38 -1.86 17.57 -26.40
N THR A 39 -0.55 17.42 -26.37
CA THR A 39 0.39 18.31 -25.64
C THR A 39 0.32 19.76 -26.14
N PRO A 40 0.83 20.76 -25.41
CA PRO A 40 0.45 21.22 -24.09
C PRO A 40 -0.04 22.67 -24.22
N SER A 41 -1.36 22.90 -24.16
CA SER A 41 -1.84 24.25 -23.92
C SER A 41 -1.57 24.59 -22.45
N LYS A 42 -0.67 25.55 -22.29
CA LYS A 42 -0.20 26.17 -21.04
C LYS A 42 -1.37 26.75 -20.25
N VAL A 43 -2.16 25.91 -19.60
CA VAL A 43 -3.09 26.35 -18.56
C VAL A 43 -2.23 26.62 -17.34
N SER A 44 -1.89 27.89 -17.16
CA SER A 44 -1.28 28.40 -15.94
C SER A 44 -2.27 28.24 -14.80
N THR A 45 -2.41 27.02 -14.27
CA THR A 45 -2.88 26.81 -12.90
C THR A 45 -1.88 27.51 -12.00
N GLY A 46 -2.32 28.58 -11.35
CA GLY A 46 -1.49 29.34 -10.43
C GLY A 46 -0.78 28.39 -9.47
N ASN A 47 0.55 28.53 -9.40
CA ASN A 47 1.36 27.90 -8.38
C ASN A 47 0.87 28.39 -7.01
N LEU A 48 -0.03 27.64 -6.40
CA LEU A 48 -0.05 27.53 -4.95
C LEU A 48 1.09 26.57 -4.58
N PRO A 49 2.16 27.04 -3.92
CA PRO A 49 3.19 26.15 -3.44
C PRO A 49 2.59 25.32 -2.31
N GLY A 50 2.31 24.03 -2.55
CA GLY A 50 2.08 23.11 -1.44
C GLY A 50 1.17 21.89 -1.64
N VAL A 51 0.42 21.73 -2.73
CA VAL A 51 -0.58 20.63 -2.79
C VAL A 51 -0.63 19.94 -4.15
N GLN A 52 0.47 19.31 -4.55
CA GLN A 52 0.46 18.21 -5.52
C GLN A 52 1.55 17.16 -5.18
N GLN A 53 1.59 16.70 -3.94
CA GLN A 53 2.13 15.37 -3.67
C GLN A 53 1.00 14.37 -3.86
N GLY A 54 0.72 14.02 -5.12
CA GLY A 54 -0.10 12.85 -5.42
C GLY A 54 0.52 11.65 -4.71
N LEU A 55 -0.28 10.93 -3.92
CA LEU A 55 0.15 9.72 -3.23
C LEU A 55 0.71 8.73 -4.26
N ASN A 56 2.04 8.56 -4.30
CA ASN A 56 2.67 7.60 -5.18
C ASN A 56 2.34 6.18 -4.66
N PRO A 57 1.67 5.33 -5.45
CA PRO A 57 1.29 3.98 -5.01
C PRO A 57 2.49 3.12 -4.61
N GLN A 58 3.66 3.34 -5.22
CA GLN A 58 4.90 2.68 -4.80
C GLN A 58 5.35 3.15 -3.42
N LYS A 59 5.21 4.44 -3.12
CA LYS A 59 5.56 4.99 -1.80
C LYS A 59 4.64 4.43 -0.71
N ILE A 60 3.34 4.33 -0.99
CA ILE A 60 2.38 3.68 -0.07
C ILE A 60 2.77 2.22 0.19
N ARG A 61 3.10 1.47 -0.87
CA ARG A 61 3.52 0.08 -0.74
C ARG A 61 4.79 -0.06 0.10
N ASN A 62 5.77 0.80 -0.14
CA ASN A 62 7.04 0.80 0.61
C ASN A 62 6.82 1.11 2.09
N ILE A 63 5.94 2.07 2.41
CA ILE A 63 5.53 2.36 3.79
C ILE A 63 4.87 1.13 4.41
N SER A 64 3.91 0.52 3.74
CA SER A 64 3.19 -0.66 4.26
C SER A 64 4.12 -1.85 4.53
N ILE A 65 5.11 -2.11 3.67
CA ILE A 65 6.12 -3.16 3.91
C ILE A 65 6.97 -2.84 5.14
N THR A 66 7.31 -1.56 5.32
CA THR A 66 8.12 -1.10 6.47
C THR A 66 7.33 -1.23 7.77
N GLU A 67 6.04 -0.88 7.77
CA GLU A 67 5.14 -1.06 8.90
C GLU A 67 4.97 -2.54 9.25
N GLN A 68 4.74 -3.41 8.27
CA GLN A 68 4.65 -4.86 8.49
C GLN A 68 5.92 -5.43 9.13
N ALA A 69 7.10 -4.92 8.75
CA ALA A 69 8.36 -5.33 9.36
C ALA A 69 8.47 -4.88 10.82
N LEU A 70 7.99 -3.67 11.16
CA LEU A 70 7.91 -3.20 12.54
C LEU A 70 6.93 -4.01 13.38
N ASP A 71 5.75 -4.33 12.84
CA ASP A 71 4.75 -5.16 13.53
C ASP A 71 5.30 -6.55 13.85
N LEU A 72 6.08 -7.14 12.95
CA LEU A 72 6.76 -8.41 13.19
C LEU A 72 7.82 -8.32 14.29
N LEU A 73 8.63 -7.25 14.29
CA LEU A 73 9.59 -6.99 15.37
C LEU A 73 8.90 -6.79 16.72
N GLN A 74 7.79 -6.05 16.74
CA GLN A 74 7.01 -5.83 17.96
C GLN A 74 6.44 -7.15 18.48
N LYS A 75 5.81 -7.95 17.61
CA LYS A 75 5.29 -9.27 17.97
C LYS A 75 6.38 -10.18 18.54
N TYR A 76 7.57 -10.15 17.95
CA TYR A 76 8.70 -10.92 18.45
C TYR A 76 9.17 -10.45 19.82
N ALA A 77 9.27 -9.14 20.03
CA ALA A 77 9.60 -8.56 21.34
C ALA A 77 8.56 -8.93 22.42
N ASP A 78 7.28 -8.92 22.08
CA ASP A 78 6.20 -9.32 22.98
C ASP A 78 6.29 -10.81 23.34
N MET A 79 6.61 -11.67 22.37
CA MET A 79 6.83 -13.09 22.60
C MET A 79 8.05 -13.34 23.50
N LEU A 80 9.16 -12.63 23.28
CA LEU A 80 10.35 -12.72 24.14
C LEU A 80 10.07 -12.26 25.58
N SER A 81 9.14 -11.32 25.75
CA SER A 81 8.73 -10.82 27.07
C SER A 81 7.78 -11.79 27.80
N THR A 82 7.27 -12.81 27.12
CA THR A 82 6.31 -13.76 27.68
C THR A 82 7.01 -14.93 28.37
N PRO A 83 6.80 -15.15 29.69
CA PRO A 83 7.38 -16.27 30.40
C PRO A 83 6.89 -17.61 29.83
N GLY A 84 7.81 -18.54 29.58
CA GLY A 84 7.49 -19.89 29.10
C GLY A 84 7.30 -20.01 27.58
N ILE A 85 7.58 -18.95 26.80
CA ILE A 85 7.69 -19.05 25.34
C ILE A 85 8.81 -20.04 24.98
N THR A 86 8.57 -20.94 24.03
CA THR A 86 9.62 -21.84 23.55
C THR A 86 10.32 -21.28 22.32
N LEU A 87 11.57 -21.69 22.10
CA LEU A 87 12.29 -21.37 20.84
C LEU A 87 11.54 -21.85 19.60
N LYS A 88 10.74 -22.92 19.73
CA LYS A 88 9.91 -23.44 18.65
C LYS A 88 8.75 -22.51 18.32
N ASP A 89 8.19 -21.82 19.31
CA ASP A 89 7.13 -20.84 19.09
C ASP A 89 7.68 -19.60 18.37
N LEU A 90 8.89 -19.17 18.75
CA LEU A 90 9.60 -18.07 18.10
C LEU A 90 10.01 -18.40 16.65
N SER A 91 10.20 -19.68 16.30
CA SER A 91 10.69 -20.07 14.97
C SER A 91 9.79 -19.58 13.85
N SER A 92 8.47 -19.59 14.06
CA SER A 92 7.51 -19.12 13.05
C SER A 92 7.71 -17.63 12.76
N VAL A 93 7.84 -16.81 13.80
CA VAL A 93 8.00 -15.37 13.66
C VAL A 93 9.36 -15.01 13.06
N VAL A 94 10.41 -15.74 13.42
CA VAL A 94 11.75 -15.55 12.82
C VAL A 94 11.76 -15.91 11.33
N ASN A 95 11.00 -16.93 10.91
CA ASN A 95 10.84 -17.25 9.49
C ASN A 95 10.08 -16.15 8.73
N ASP A 96 9.04 -15.57 9.36
CA ASP A 96 8.30 -14.43 8.81
C ASP A 96 9.23 -13.21 8.67
N MET A 97 10.09 -12.94 9.67
CA MET A 97 11.11 -11.90 9.60
C MET A 97 12.10 -12.11 8.46
N ASN A 98 12.54 -13.34 8.21
CA ASN A 98 13.44 -13.63 7.10
C ASN A 98 12.76 -13.39 5.74
N THR A 99 11.44 -13.64 5.66
CA THR A 99 10.64 -13.37 4.47
C THR A 99 10.48 -11.87 4.24
N ILE A 100 10.10 -11.10 5.26
CA ILE A 100 9.91 -9.65 5.13
C ILE A 100 11.23 -8.93 4.87
N LYS A 101 12.36 -9.41 5.43
CA LYS A 101 13.71 -8.88 5.18
C LYS A 101 13.99 -8.73 3.69
N THR A 102 13.70 -9.76 2.89
CA THR A 102 13.95 -9.72 1.44
C THR A 102 13.10 -8.63 0.75
N SER A 103 11.88 -8.40 1.23
CA SER A 103 11.01 -7.33 0.71
C SER A 103 11.50 -5.96 1.15
N LEU A 104 11.95 -5.83 2.40
CA LEU A 104 12.46 -4.59 2.96
C LEU A 104 13.80 -4.17 2.33
N GLN A 105 14.66 -5.13 1.95
CA GLN A 105 15.86 -4.86 1.14
C GLN A 105 15.52 -4.26 -0.22
N LYS A 106 14.46 -4.76 -0.88
CA LYS A 106 13.98 -4.19 -2.14
C LYS A 106 13.47 -2.76 -1.93
N VAL A 107 12.72 -2.52 -0.85
CA VAL A 107 12.26 -1.18 -0.48
C VAL A 107 13.45 -0.24 -0.28
N GLU A 108 14.43 -0.60 0.55
CA GLU A 108 15.64 0.19 0.82
C GLU A 108 16.42 0.52 -0.46
N SER A 109 16.57 -0.46 -1.36
CA SER A 109 17.24 -0.26 -2.65
C SER A 109 16.47 0.63 -3.64
N SER A 110 15.14 0.65 -3.54
CA SER A 110 14.26 1.44 -4.43
C SER A 110 14.12 2.90 -4.04
N LEU A 111 14.45 3.24 -2.78
CA LEU A 111 14.33 4.58 -2.24
C LEU A 111 15.56 5.43 -2.55
N ALA A 112 15.32 6.72 -2.80
CA ALA A 112 16.37 7.71 -2.98
C ALA A 112 17.20 7.85 -1.69
N SER A 113 18.47 8.22 -1.82
CA SER A 113 19.41 8.30 -0.69
C SER A 113 19.05 9.38 0.34
N ASP A 114 18.24 10.37 -0.04
CA ASP A 114 17.72 11.45 0.81
C ASP A 114 16.33 11.15 1.40
N ASP A 115 15.70 10.02 1.06
CA ASP A 115 14.38 9.66 1.60
C ASP A 115 14.51 9.13 3.03
N ALA A 116 13.83 9.78 3.98
CA ALA A 116 13.83 9.38 5.39
C ALA A 116 13.37 7.94 5.62
N LEU A 117 12.47 7.41 4.77
CA LEU A 117 12.00 6.03 4.85
C LEU A 117 13.15 5.03 4.61
N LYS A 118 14.17 5.41 3.84
CA LYS A 118 15.33 4.57 3.58
C LYS A 118 16.17 4.34 4.83
N GLY A 119 16.36 5.40 5.63
CA GLY A 119 17.04 5.31 6.92
C GLY A 119 16.31 4.35 7.86
N ILE A 120 14.99 4.55 8.00
CA ILE A 120 14.13 3.69 8.83
C ILE A 120 14.19 2.23 8.35
N ALA A 121 14.04 1.98 7.04
CA ALA A 121 14.11 0.65 6.46
C ALA A 121 15.47 -0.02 6.72
N ARG A 122 16.58 0.73 6.65
CA ARG A 122 17.93 0.23 6.96
C ARG A 122 18.08 -0.15 8.43
N ASP A 123 17.58 0.67 9.35
CA ASP A 123 17.67 0.40 10.80
C ASP A 123 16.85 -0.85 11.17
N ILE A 124 15.65 -0.97 10.59
CA ILE A 124 14.81 -2.16 10.75
C ILE A 124 15.50 -3.40 10.17
N LEU A 125 16.09 -3.31 8.96
CA LEU A 125 16.85 -4.41 8.36
C LEU A 125 17.99 -4.87 9.26
N SER A 126 18.79 -3.93 9.78
CA SER A 126 19.90 -4.23 10.67
C SER A 126 19.44 -4.91 11.97
N THR A 127 18.28 -4.49 12.49
CA THR A 127 17.68 -5.08 13.68
C THR A 127 17.20 -6.50 13.40
N ILE A 128 16.42 -6.71 12.34
CA ILE A 128 15.96 -8.04 11.92
C ILE A 128 17.13 -8.99 11.71
N ASP A 129 18.20 -8.54 11.04
CA ASP A 129 19.39 -9.37 10.81
C ASP A 129 20.07 -9.78 12.11
N SER A 130 20.19 -8.86 13.05
CA SER A 130 20.78 -9.14 14.35
C SER A 130 19.94 -10.14 15.15
N GLU A 131 18.61 -10.01 15.13
CA GLU A 131 17.71 -10.91 15.85
C GLU A 131 17.64 -12.31 15.22
N ILE A 132 17.62 -12.42 13.89
CA ILE A 132 17.71 -13.71 13.19
C ILE A 132 19.01 -14.42 13.57
N ILE A 133 20.13 -13.69 13.60
CA ILE A 133 21.43 -14.26 13.98
C ILE A 133 21.42 -14.73 15.44
N LYS A 134 20.94 -13.89 16.37
CA LYS A 134 20.82 -14.28 17.80
C LYS A 134 19.97 -15.52 17.98
N TYR A 135 18.82 -15.59 17.28
CA TYR A 135 17.97 -16.78 17.28
C TYR A 135 18.72 -18.02 16.76
N SER A 136 19.40 -17.89 15.61
CA SER A 136 20.13 -19.01 15.00
C SER A 136 21.29 -19.53 15.84
N ARG A 137 21.92 -18.66 16.64
CA ARG A 137 22.99 -19.03 17.57
C ARG A 137 22.49 -19.61 18.89
N GLY A 138 21.20 -19.47 19.18
CA GLY A 138 20.63 -19.85 20.47
C GLY A 138 20.92 -18.85 21.59
N ASP A 139 21.30 -17.61 21.26
CA ASP A 139 21.65 -16.55 22.24
C ASP A 139 20.41 -16.06 23.04
N LEU A 140 19.21 -16.57 22.74
CA LEU A 140 17.94 -16.16 23.35
C LEU A 140 17.57 -16.93 24.62
N THR A 141 18.36 -17.95 24.99
CA THR A 141 18.22 -18.66 26.26
C THR A 141 19.30 -18.17 27.22
N ALA A 142 18.94 -17.28 28.14
CA ALA A 142 19.74 -16.92 29.30
C ALA A 142 18.90 -17.10 30.57
#